data_AF-A0A937BBC9-F1
#
_entry.id   AF-A0A937BBC9-F1
#
_cell.length_a   1.000
_cell.length_b   1.000
_cell.length_c   1.000
_cell.angle_alpha   90.00
_cell.angle_beta   90.00
_cell.angle_gamma   90.00
#
_symmetry.space_group_name_H-M   'P 1'
#
loop_
_entity.id
_entity.type
_entity.pdbx_description
1 polymer ?
#
loop_
_entity_poly.entity_id
_entity_poly.type
_entity_poly.pdbx_seq_one_letter_code
_entity_poly.pdbx_strand_id
1 'polypeptide(L)'
;MSHFLDRLTFFRKINEPFAGGHGITTTEDRGWEDAYRKRWQHDKVVRSTHGANCTGSCSWKIYVKGRIVTWETQQTDYPRTRPDLPNHEPRGRSRGPTYSWNPTPGHRGEERLRVPAPPALWPR
;
A
#
# COMPACT_ATOMS: atom_id res chain seq x y z
N MET A 1 15.23 13.80 -20.45
CA MET A 1 16.65 13.86 -20.83
C MET A 1 17.07 12.49 -21.35
N SER A 2 18.13 12.42 -22.17
CA SER A 2 18.64 11.15 -22.69
C SER A 2 19.67 10.58 -21.73
N HIS A 3 19.34 9.46 -21.07
CA HIS A 3 20.25 8.76 -20.16
C HIS A 3 21.60 8.38 -20.81
N PHE A 4 21.64 8.27 -22.14
CA PHE A 4 22.86 8.01 -22.89
C PHE A 4 23.81 9.23 -22.91
N LEU A 5 23.28 10.42 -23.17
CA LEU A 5 24.08 11.66 -23.22
C LEU A 5 24.57 12.07 -21.82
N ASP A 6 23.78 11.84 -20.79
CA ASP A 6 24.13 12.13 -19.39
C ASP A 6 25.31 11.32 -18.87
N ARG A 7 25.60 10.16 -19.49
CA ARG A 7 26.77 9.33 -19.16
C ARG A 7 28.06 9.86 -19.79
N LEU A 8 27.98 10.56 -20.92
CA LEU A 8 29.14 11.12 -21.61
C LEU A 8 29.73 12.34 -20.86
N THR A 9 28.96 12.95 -19.97
CA THR A 9 29.37 14.12 -19.17
C THR A 9 29.91 13.77 -17.79
N PHE A 10 30.28 12.50 -17.54
CA PHE A 10 30.71 11.99 -16.23
C PHE A 10 31.75 12.88 -15.53
N PHE A 11 32.85 13.24 -16.21
CA PHE A 11 33.93 14.06 -15.65
C PHE A 11 33.59 15.56 -15.50
N ARG A 12 32.47 16.02 -16.05
CA ARG A 12 32.00 17.41 -15.90
C ARG A 12 31.16 17.61 -14.66
N LYS A 13 30.75 16.54 -13.97
CA LYS A 13 29.93 16.62 -12.76
C LYS A 13 30.81 17.05 -11.58
N ILE A 14 30.55 18.24 -11.05
CA ILE A 14 31.17 18.70 -9.80
C ILE A 14 30.45 17.99 -8.66
N ASN A 15 31.18 17.21 -7.87
CA ASN A 15 30.62 16.54 -6.71
C ASN A 15 31.37 16.98 -5.44
N GLU A 16 30.63 17.36 -4.40
CA GLU A 16 31.22 17.78 -3.13
C GLU A 16 31.55 16.56 -2.25
N PRO A 17 32.81 16.39 -1.82
CA PRO A 17 33.17 15.33 -0.89
C PRO A 17 32.69 15.66 0.52
N PHE A 18 32.34 14.63 1.28
CA PHE A 18 32.02 14.74 2.71
C PHE A 18 32.69 13.64 3.52
N ALA A 19 32.64 13.76 4.86
CA ALA A 19 33.25 12.81 5.80
C ALA A 19 34.73 12.50 5.50
N GLY A 20 35.57 13.53 5.36
CA GLY A 20 37.01 13.35 5.11
C GLY A 20 37.34 12.67 3.78
N GLY A 21 36.44 12.72 2.79
CA GLY A 21 36.61 12.08 1.48
C GLY A 21 36.01 10.67 1.37
N HIS A 22 35.32 10.16 2.41
CA HIS A 22 34.63 8.87 2.35
C HIS A 22 33.32 8.89 1.55
N GLY A 23 32.73 10.07 1.37
CA GLY A 23 31.46 10.23 0.68
C GLY A 23 31.52 11.34 -0.35
N ILE A 24 30.59 11.28 -1.31
CA ILE A 24 30.43 12.27 -2.37
C ILE A 24 28.93 12.54 -2.51
N THR A 25 28.52 13.81 -2.47
CA THR A 25 27.14 14.22 -2.79
C THR A 25 26.99 14.37 -4.29
N THR A 26 25.99 13.71 -4.87
CA THR A 26 25.73 13.76 -6.32
C THR A 26 24.39 14.43 -6.62
N THR A 27 24.32 15.11 -7.76
CA THR A 27 23.09 15.75 -8.27
C THR A 27 22.59 15.04 -9.53
N GLU A 28 22.65 13.71 -9.55
CA GLU A 28 22.23 12.93 -10.70
C GLU A 28 20.71 12.92 -10.88
N ASP A 29 20.28 12.62 -12.11
CA ASP A 29 18.86 12.40 -12.38
C ASP A 29 18.33 11.23 -11.53
N ARG A 30 17.26 11.49 -10.79
CA ARG A 30 16.54 10.52 -9.96
C ARG A 30 15.11 10.30 -10.47
N GLY A 31 14.89 10.50 -11.77
CA GLY A 31 13.57 10.37 -12.40
C GLY A 31 12.97 8.97 -12.26
N TRP A 32 13.81 7.93 -12.14
CA TRP A 32 13.37 6.55 -11.90
C TRP A 32 12.52 6.39 -10.62
N GLU A 33 12.70 7.25 -9.62
CA GLU A 33 11.93 7.22 -8.37
C GLU A 33 10.44 7.51 -8.58
N ASP A 34 10.08 8.15 -9.69
CA ASP A 34 8.68 8.38 -10.06
C ASP A 34 7.92 7.07 -10.25
N ALA A 35 8.60 5.96 -10.56
CA ALA A 35 7.95 4.65 -10.62
C ALA A 35 7.32 4.27 -9.27
N TYR A 36 8.03 4.49 -8.16
CA TYR A 36 7.54 4.21 -6.81
C TYR A 36 6.52 5.26 -6.33
N ARG A 37 6.74 6.54 -6.66
CA ARG A 37 5.74 7.60 -6.39
C ARG A 37 4.42 7.29 -7.08
N LYS A 38 4.47 6.96 -8.37
CA LYS A 38 3.32 6.53 -9.15
C LYS A 38 2.72 5.26 -8.59
N ARG A 39 3.50 4.29 -8.10
CA ARG A 39 2.96 3.07 -7.45
C ARG A 39 2.10 3.40 -6.24
N TRP A 40 2.55 4.31 -5.36
CA TRP A 40 1.84 4.73 -4.14
C TRP A 40 0.59 5.58 -4.41
N GLN A 41 0.59 6.38 -5.47
CA GLN A 41 -0.59 7.13 -5.90
C GLN A 41 -1.78 6.20 -6.17
N HIS A 42 -2.97 6.70 -5.88
CA HIS A 42 -4.25 5.99 -5.96
C HIS A 42 -5.36 6.98 -6.36
N ASP A 43 -6.47 6.45 -6.85
CA ASP A 43 -7.57 7.26 -7.39
C ASP A 43 -8.45 7.80 -6.27
N LYS A 44 -8.72 6.95 -5.26
CA LYS A 44 -9.53 7.31 -4.09
C LYS A 44 -9.27 6.41 -2.90
N VAL A 45 -9.69 6.89 -1.73
CA VAL A 45 -9.71 6.15 -0.47
C VAL A 45 -11.15 6.01 -0.01
N VAL A 46 -11.56 4.80 0.35
CA VAL A 46 -12.91 4.52 0.88
C VAL A 46 -12.79 3.96 2.29
N ARG A 47 -13.67 4.40 3.21
CA ARG A 47 -13.74 3.83 4.57
C ARG A 47 -14.51 2.50 4.56
N SER A 48 -13.93 1.48 5.17
CA SER A 48 -14.59 0.19 5.39
C SER A 48 -14.10 -0.48 6.68
N THR A 49 -14.61 -1.68 6.97
CA THR A 49 -14.23 -2.54 8.11
C THR A 49 -14.23 -4.01 7.69
N HIS A 50 -13.62 -4.89 8.48
CA HIS A 50 -13.66 -6.34 8.25
C HIS A 50 -14.79 -6.97 9.07
N GLY A 51 -15.81 -7.50 8.39
CA GLY A 51 -16.91 -8.26 8.99
C GLY A 51 -16.50 -9.68 9.42
N ALA A 52 -15.43 -9.80 10.21
CA ALA A 52 -14.93 -11.05 10.74
C ALA A 52 -15.12 -11.11 12.26
N ASN A 53 -15.33 -12.30 12.81
CA ASN A 53 -15.46 -12.52 14.25
C ASN A 53 -14.09 -12.44 14.95
N CYS A 54 -13.53 -11.23 15.04
CA CYS A 54 -12.19 -10.99 15.56
C CYS A 54 -12.12 -9.93 16.65
N THR A 55 -13.28 -9.45 17.13
CA THR A 55 -13.48 -8.36 18.13
C THR A 55 -12.81 -7.01 17.79
N GLY A 56 -12.06 -6.95 16.68
CA GLY A 56 -11.27 -5.79 16.32
C GLY A 56 -12.11 -4.57 15.94
N SER A 57 -13.16 -4.74 15.14
CA SER A 57 -13.98 -3.64 14.59
C SER A 57 -13.15 -2.46 14.06
N CYS A 58 -11.99 -2.78 13.46
CA CYS A 58 -11.04 -1.77 13.02
C CYS A 58 -11.53 -1.12 11.73
N SER A 59 -11.56 0.21 11.70
CA SER A 59 -11.79 0.99 10.49
C SER A 59 -10.53 1.07 9.63
N TRP A 60 -10.70 0.88 8.32
CA TRP A 60 -9.64 0.82 7.32
C TRP A 60 -9.86 1.85 6.20
N LYS A 61 -8.74 2.34 5.66
CA LYS A 61 -8.61 3.10 4.41
C LYS A 61 -8.39 2.08 3.29
N ILE A 62 -9.40 1.88 2.44
CA ILE A 62 -9.30 1.02 1.26
C ILE A 62 -8.83 1.86 0.08
N TYR A 63 -7.67 1.55 -0.47
CA TYR A 63 -7.10 2.26 -1.61
C TYR A 63 -7.56 1.61 -2.92
N VAL A 64 -8.13 2.44 -3.79
CA VAL A 64 -8.57 2.03 -5.13
C VAL A 64 -7.68 2.72 -6.16
N LYS A 65 -7.20 1.94 -7.13
CA LYS A 65 -6.39 2.44 -8.23
C LYS A 65 -6.67 1.66 -9.50
N GLY A 66 -6.88 2.34 -10.62
CA GLY A 66 -7.21 1.67 -11.88
C GLY A 66 -8.51 0.86 -11.76
N ARG A 67 -9.46 1.35 -10.94
CA ARG A 67 -10.75 0.70 -10.63
C ARG A 67 -10.64 -0.66 -9.89
N ILE A 68 -9.46 -1.04 -9.40
CA ILE A 68 -9.27 -2.22 -8.56
C ILE A 68 -8.88 -1.81 -7.13
N VAL A 69 -9.28 -2.62 -6.15
CA VAL A 69 -8.77 -2.49 -4.77
C VAL A 69 -7.33 -2.99 -4.75
N THR A 70 -6.39 -2.19 -4.25
CA THR A 70 -4.96 -2.51 -4.32
C THR A 70 -4.35 -2.86 -2.97
N TRP A 71 -4.60 -2.06 -1.94
CA TRP A 71 -4.17 -2.31 -0.56
C TRP A 71 -5.07 -1.56 0.41
N GLU A 72 -4.87 -1.79 1.71
CA GLU A 72 -5.55 -1.10 2.78
C GLU A 72 -4.57 -0.70 3.89
N THR A 73 -4.82 0.44 4.53
CA THR A 73 -4.10 0.87 5.75
C THR A 73 -5.11 1.22 6.82
N GLN A 74 -4.72 1.23 8.08
CA GLN A 74 -5.61 1.60 9.16
C GLN A 74 -6.11 3.05 9.02
N GLN A 75 -7.36 3.30 9.44
CA GLN A 75 -7.82 4.65 9.75
C GLN A 75 -7.21 5.11 11.07
N THR A 76 -6.98 6.42 11.16
CA THR A 76 -6.40 7.08 12.32
C THR A 76 -7.20 8.34 12.64
N ASP A 77 -8.53 8.21 12.63
CA ASP A 77 -9.42 9.31 12.96
C ASP A 77 -10.61 8.85 13.82
N TYR A 78 -10.35 7.96 14.78
CA TYR A 78 -11.33 7.63 15.80
C TYR A 78 -11.54 8.85 16.72
N PRO A 79 -12.74 9.04 17.28
CA PRO A 79 -12.94 10.02 18.33
C PRO A 79 -11.87 9.84 19.42
N ARG A 80 -11.17 10.92 19.75
CA ARG A 80 -10.08 10.90 20.73
C ARG A 80 -10.62 10.48 22.10
N THR A 81 -9.79 9.76 22.83
CA THR A 81 -10.06 9.43 24.23
C THR A 81 -9.86 10.66 25.11
N ARG A 82 -10.13 10.53 26.41
CA ARG A 82 -9.83 11.58 27.39
C ARG A 82 -8.32 11.92 27.39
N PRO A 83 -7.91 13.15 27.77
CA PRO A 83 -6.50 13.57 27.69
C PRO A 83 -5.50 12.70 28.48
N ASP A 84 -5.97 12.02 29.51
CA ASP A 84 -5.22 11.11 30.39
C ASP A 84 -5.11 9.67 29.84
N LEU A 85 -5.77 9.37 28.72
CA LEU A 85 -5.82 8.04 28.13
C LEU A 85 -5.25 8.03 26.70
N PRO A 86 -4.55 6.95 26.29
CA PRO A 86 -4.10 6.81 24.92
C PRO A 86 -5.28 6.61 23.97
N ASN A 87 -5.17 7.20 22.77
CA ASN A 87 -6.14 7.00 21.70
C ASN A 87 -6.13 5.55 21.19
N HIS A 88 -7.23 5.13 20.55
CA HIS A 88 -7.36 3.78 19.99
C HIS A 88 -6.54 3.52 18.73
N GLU A 89 -6.08 4.57 18.07
CA GLU A 89 -5.38 4.50 16.80
C GLU A 89 -4.02 3.81 16.93
N PRO A 90 -3.59 3.03 15.91
CA PRO A 90 -4.25 2.75 14.63
C PRO A 90 -5.18 1.52 14.64
N ARG A 91 -5.25 0.78 15.76
CA ARG A 91 -5.80 -0.60 15.80
C ARG A 91 -5.19 -1.48 14.68
N GLY A 92 -5.95 -2.44 14.17
CA GLY A 92 -5.55 -3.37 13.11
C GLY A 92 -4.80 -4.60 13.63
N ARG A 93 -4.68 -5.61 12.76
CA ARG A 93 -3.97 -6.88 13.00
C ARG A 93 -3.37 -7.33 11.68
N SER A 94 -2.30 -8.13 11.68
CA SER A 94 -1.67 -8.72 10.47
C SER A 94 -2.62 -9.34 9.43
N ARG A 95 -3.75 -9.93 9.85
CA ARG A 95 -4.77 -10.47 8.93
C ARG A 95 -5.62 -9.42 8.22
N GLY A 96 -5.64 -8.20 8.76
CA GLY A 96 -6.40 -7.08 8.22
C GLY A 96 -5.84 -6.57 6.90
N PRO A 97 -4.55 -6.17 6.81
CA PRO A 97 -3.93 -5.65 5.59
C PRO A 97 -3.91 -6.62 4.40
N THR A 98 -4.22 -7.89 4.62
CA THR A 98 -4.30 -8.92 3.58
C THR A 98 -5.71 -9.14 3.04
N TYR A 99 -6.73 -8.45 3.57
CA TYR A 99 -8.11 -8.69 3.16
C TYR A 99 -8.38 -8.23 1.71
N SER A 100 -7.66 -7.21 1.23
CA SER A 100 -7.66 -6.78 -0.18
C SER A 100 -7.30 -7.88 -1.18
N TRP A 101 -6.67 -8.98 -0.74
CA TRP A 101 -6.43 -10.17 -1.56
C TRP A 101 -7.73 -10.86 -2.00
N ASN A 102 -8.74 -10.91 -1.10
CA ASN A 102 -9.98 -11.64 -1.31
C ASN A 102 -10.83 -11.18 -2.51
N PRO A 103 -11.05 -9.86 -2.72
CA PRO A 103 -11.83 -9.36 -3.85
C PRO A 103 -11.05 -9.32 -5.17
N THR A 104 -9.75 -9.63 -5.20
CA THR A 104 -8.94 -9.47 -6.42
C THR A 104 -9.02 -10.72 -7.31
N PRO A 105 -9.41 -10.60 -8.59
CA PRO A 105 -9.43 -11.74 -9.53
C PRO A 105 -8.03 -12.35 -9.74
N GLY A 106 -7.94 -13.68 -9.80
CA GLY A 106 -6.70 -14.40 -10.14
C GLY A 106 -5.71 -14.63 -8.99
N HIS A 107 -5.85 -13.91 -7.88
CA HIS A 107 -4.99 -14.06 -6.70
C HIS A 107 -5.41 -15.23 -5.79
N ARG A 108 -6.70 -15.56 -5.74
CA ARG A 108 -7.16 -16.90 -5.37
C ARG A 108 -7.31 -17.70 -6.67
N GLY A 109 -6.41 -18.63 -6.96
CA GLY A 109 -6.74 -19.71 -7.90
C GLY A 109 -8.05 -20.37 -7.45
N GLU A 110 -8.97 -20.64 -8.38
CA GLU A 110 -10.28 -21.34 -8.26
C GLU A 110 -11.26 -21.08 -7.08
N GLU A 111 -10.86 -20.47 -5.95
CA GLU A 111 -11.59 -20.48 -4.68
C GLU A 111 -12.48 -19.23 -4.49
N ARG A 112 -12.42 -18.25 -5.40
CA ARG A 112 -13.38 -17.14 -5.40
C ARG A 112 -14.67 -17.60 -6.07
N LEU A 113 -15.71 -17.83 -5.27
CA LEU A 113 -17.07 -18.02 -5.78
C LEU A 113 -17.52 -16.78 -6.57
N ARG A 114 -17.80 -16.98 -7.86
CA ARG A 114 -18.32 -15.96 -8.78
C ARG A 114 -19.76 -16.22 -9.19
N VAL A 115 -20.15 -17.49 -9.16
CA VAL A 115 -21.48 -17.97 -9.51
C VAL A 115 -22.05 -18.77 -8.35
N PRO A 116 -23.39 -18.82 -8.18
CA PRO A 116 -24.01 -19.70 -7.21
C PRO A 116 -23.60 -21.15 -7.49
N ALA A 117 -23.17 -21.87 -6.45
CA ALA A 117 -23.03 -23.32 -6.55
C ALA A 117 -24.42 -23.97 -6.51
N PRO A 118 -24.69 -25.02 -7.29
CA PRO A 118 -25.94 -25.76 -7.19
C PRO A 118 -26.09 -26.35 -5.77
N PRO A 119 -27.33 -26.51 -5.27
CA PRO A 119 -27.57 -27.09 -3.95
C PRO A 119 -26.99 -28.50 -3.91
N ALA A 120 -26.04 -28.73 -2.99
CA ALA A 120 -25.54 -30.06 -2.73
C ALA A 120 -26.68 -30.91 -2.13
N LEU A 121 -27.05 -31.98 -2.82
CA LEU A 121 -27.94 -33.02 -2.30
C LEU A 121 -27.19 -33.77 -1.19
N TRP A 122 -27.22 -33.25 0.02
CA TRP A 122 -26.76 -33.98 1.20
C TRP A 122 -27.87 -34.96 1.63
N PRO A 123 -27.60 -36.27 1.75
CA PRO A 123 -28.54 -37.17 2.41
C PRO A 123 -28.66 -36.77 3.87
N ARG A 124 -29.89 -36.71 4.36
CA ARG A 124 -30.22 -36.39 5.76
C ARG A 124 -29.71 -37.46 6.71
#